data_AF-A0A4Q2V8Y6-F1
#
_entry.id   AF-A0A4Q2V8Y6-F1
#
_cell.length_a   1.000
_cell.length_b   1.000
_cell.length_c   1.000
_cell.angle_alpha   90.00
_cell.angle_beta   90.00
_cell.angle_gamma   90.00
#
_symmetry.space_group_name_H-M   'P 1'
#
loop_
_entity.id
_entity.type
_entity.pdbx_description
1 polymer ?
#
loop_
_entity_poly.entity_id
_entity_poly.type
_entity_poly.pdbx_seq_one_letter_code
_entity_poly.pdbx_strand_id
1 'polypeptide(L)'
;MSRSEIEQATINLISKSGIRDAYVQIIVTRGFRFVREPLPTSDTPENHFIYILVMPYIWVMPPQMQPVGGEAVVTRTVRRIPPGAIDPTIKNLQWGDLIRGLLEAQDRGSQYPFLTDGDGNITEGAGYNIVFVKDGALYTAKKGVLEGITRQSVFDVAEKAKILVYLDDVPASLAYVADEIFLCTTAGGIMPITKLDGESKGEVGPITKLIWDGYWAMHYDPRYTTKISYEP
;
A
#
# COMPACT_ATOMS: atom_id res chain seq x y z
N MET A 1 21.59 15.50 -0.98
CA MET A 1 21.12 15.41 -2.38
C MET A 1 19.82 16.19 -2.52
N SER A 2 19.66 16.96 -3.59
CA SER A 2 18.40 17.58 -3.98
C SER A 2 17.42 16.53 -4.52
N ARG A 3 16.13 16.88 -4.63
CA ARG A 3 15.11 16.01 -5.24
C ARG A 3 15.50 15.57 -6.66
N SER A 4 15.96 16.51 -7.47
CA SER A 4 16.36 16.24 -8.86
C SER A 4 17.57 15.30 -8.95
N GLU A 5 18.53 15.43 -8.03
CA GLU A 5 19.69 14.52 -7.97
C GLU A 5 19.26 13.08 -7.61
N ILE A 6 18.30 12.92 -6.69
CA ILE A 6 17.77 11.60 -6.30
C ILE A 6 17.00 10.97 -7.46
N GLU A 7 16.17 11.75 -8.14
CA GLU A 7 15.41 11.32 -9.31
C GLU A 7 16.34 10.84 -10.42
N GLN A 8 17.34 11.64 -10.79
CA GLN A 8 18.32 11.27 -11.81
C GLN A 8 19.12 10.03 -11.41
N ALA A 9 19.55 9.91 -10.16
CA ALA A 9 20.24 8.73 -9.65
C ALA A 9 19.36 7.47 -9.76
N THR A 10 18.08 7.59 -9.44
CA THR A 10 17.09 6.51 -9.54
C THR A 10 16.89 6.08 -11.00
N ILE A 11 16.66 7.03 -11.91
CA ILE A 11 16.52 6.77 -13.35
C ILE A 11 17.76 6.08 -13.91
N ASN A 12 18.95 6.53 -13.53
CA ASN A 12 20.21 5.93 -13.97
C ASN A 12 20.36 4.48 -13.48
N LEU A 13 20.00 4.18 -12.22
CA LEU A 13 20.02 2.82 -11.69
C LEU A 13 19.06 1.90 -12.45
N ILE A 14 17.83 2.36 -12.71
CA ILE A 14 16.84 1.58 -13.49
C ILE A 14 17.36 1.34 -14.91
N SER A 15 17.83 2.39 -15.58
CA SER A 15 18.39 2.33 -16.93
C SER A 15 19.50 1.28 -17.04
N LYS A 16 20.49 1.34 -16.14
CA LYS A 16 21.64 0.42 -16.13
C LYS A 16 21.28 -1.01 -15.73
N SER A 17 20.22 -1.20 -14.95
CA SER A 17 19.78 -2.54 -14.56
C SER A 17 19.13 -3.30 -15.73
N GLY A 18 18.61 -2.60 -16.74
CA GLY A 18 17.81 -3.18 -17.82
C GLY A 18 16.42 -3.68 -17.41
N ILE A 19 16.04 -3.57 -16.13
CA ILE A 19 14.76 -4.03 -15.59
C ILE A 19 13.64 -3.14 -16.12
N ARG A 20 12.63 -3.74 -16.76
CA ARG A 20 11.47 -3.02 -17.33
C ARG A 20 10.36 -2.77 -16.31
N ASP A 21 10.10 -3.79 -15.49
CA ASP A 21 9.13 -3.74 -14.40
C ASP A 21 9.91 -3.81 -13.10
N ALA A 22 10.04 -2.67 -12.42
CA ALA A 22 10.92 -2.51 -11.28
C ALA A 22 10.16 -2.16 -9.99
N TYR A 23 10.61 -2.75 -8.88
CA TYR A 23 10.36 -2.20 -7.55
C TYR A 23 11.51 -1.26 -7.19
N VAL A 24 11.15 -0.02 -6.82
CA VAL A 24 12.11 1.00 -6.40
C VAL A 24 11.84 1.38 -4.96
N GLN A 25 12.86 1.28 -4.12
CA GLN A 25 12.79 1.68 -2.72
C GLN A 25 13.84 2.74 -2.42
N ILE A 26 13.40 3.82 -1.76
CA ILE A 26 14.27 4.89 -1.26
C ILE A 26 14.13 4.90 0.26
N ILE A 27 15.25 4.72 0.96
CA ILE A 27 15.32 4.73 2.42
C ILE A 27 16.18 5.90 2.86
N VAL A 28 15.63 6.77 3.71
CA VAL A 28 16.40 7.81 4.40
C VAL A 28 16.50 7.43 5.87
N THR A 29 17.73 7.28 6.36
CA THR A 29 18.01 6.96 7.78
C THR A 29 18.58 8.17 8.51
N ARG A 30 18.56 8.13 9.85
CA ARG A 30 19.21 9.13 10.70
C ARG A 30 20.73 9.21 10.50
N GLY A 31 21.32 8.20 9.87
CA GLY A 31 22.76 7.93 9.70
C GLY A 31 23.48 7.68 11.02
N PHE A 32 24.75 8.07 11.13
CA PHE A 32 25.61 7.64 12.24
C PHE A 32 25.28 8.28 13.59
N ARG A 33 24.46 9.33 13.62
CA ARG A 33 24.18 10.05 14.86
C ARG A 33 22.92 9.55 15.55
N PHE A 34 23.02 9.29 16.85
CA PHE A 34 21.89 8.89 17.65
C PHE A 34 21.06 10.09 18.12
N VAL A 35 19.74 10.00 18.00
CA VAL A 35 18.81 11.06 18.47
C VAL A 35 18.90 11.29 19.99
N ARG A 36 19.30 10.28 20.76
CA ARG A 36 19.48 10.37 22.22
C ARG A 36 20.63 11.32 22.62
N GLU A 37 21.51 11.69 21.70
CA GLU A 37 22.59 12.64 21.96
C GLU A 37 22.08 14.10 21.95
N PRO A 38 22.68 15.01 22.73
CA PRO A 38 22.32 16.43 22.71
C PRO A 38 22.42 17.01 21.29
N LEU A 39 21.41 17.77 20.84
CA LEU A 39 21.43 18.45 19.55
C LEU A 39 22.56 19.50 19.53
N PRO A 40 23.32 19.67 18.42
CA PRO A 40 24.27 20.76 18.32
C PRO A 40 23.52 22.07 18.17
N THR A 41 24.19 23.17 18.46
CA THR A 41 23.68 24.53 18.21
C THR A 41 23.56 24.89 16.73
N SER A 42 23.97 24.01 15.81
CA SER A 42 23.86 24.20 14.36
C SER A 42 23.00 23.10 13.72
N ASP A 43 21.96 23.53 12.99
CA ASP A 43 21.14 22.72 12.08
C ASP A 43 21.96 22.26 10.87
N THR A 44 22.87 21.29 11.04
CA THR A 44 23.55 20.68 9.89
C THR A 44 22.84 19.37 9.48
N PRO A 45 22.28 19.30 8.25
CA PRO A 45 21.67 18.10 7.67
C PRO A 45 22.65 16.94 7.38
N GLU A 46 23.92 17.08 7.76
CA GLU A 46 25.05 16.27 7.27
C GLU A 46 25.09 14.82 7.77
N ASN A 47 24.05 14.37 8.49
CA ASN A 47 24.05 13.06 9.12
C ASN A 47 23.09 12.03 8.51
N HIS A 48 22.26 12.36 7.52
CA HIS A 48 21.32 11.37 6.96
C HIS A 48 21.95 10.54 5.85
N PHE A 49 21.65 9.23 5.82
CA PHE A 49 21.98 8.37 4.69
C PHE A 49 20.77 8.10 3.84
N ILE A 50 20.99 8.16 2.53
CA ILE A 50 20.02 7.73 1.53
C ILE A 50 20.51 6.44 0.88
N TYR A 51 19.60 5.46 0.80
CA TYR A 51 19.80 4.22 0.07
C TYR A 51 18.73 4.14 -1.01
N ILE A 52 19.15 3.87 -2.25
CA ILE A 52 18.25 3.66 -3.38
C ILE A 52 18.45 2.22 -3.87
N LEU A 53 17.37 1.46 -3.88
CA LEU A 53 17.36 0.06 -4.29
C LEU A 53 16.42 -0.10 -5.48
N VAL A 54 16.91 -0.80 -6.52
CA VAL A 54 16.13 -1.18 -7.71
C VAL A 54 16.19 -2.70 -7.83
N MET A 55 15.02 -3.32 -7.96
CA MET A 55 14.88 -4.78 -8.09
C MET A 55 13.79 -5.10 -9.12
N PRO A 56 13.68 -6.36 -9.59
CA PRO A 56 12.50 -6.80 -10.32
C PRO A 56 11.22 -6.51 -9.54
N TYR A 57 10.14 -6.21 -10.25
CA TYR A 57 8.85 -5.90 -9.65
C TYR A 57 8.38 -6.99 -8.68
N ILE A 58 7.90 -6.56 -7.52
CA ILE A 58 7.39 -7.45 -6.48
C ILE A 58 5.87 -7.46 -6.53
N TRP A 59 5.30 -8.66 -6.39
CA TRP A 59 3.87 -8.87 -6.28
C TRP A 59 3.51 -9.29 -4.87
N VAL A 60 2.81 -8.43 -4.13
CA VAL A 60 2.16 -8.82 -2.87
C VAL A 60 1.09 -9.89 -3.14
N MET A 61 0.31 -9.71 -4.21
CA MET A 61 -0.54 -10.75 -4.78
C MET A 61 -0.04 -11.15 -6.17
N PRO A 62 0.45 -12.39 -6.36
CA PRO A 62 0.94 -12.86 -7.65
C PRO A 62 -0.11 -12.70 -8.78
N PRO A 63 0.30 -12.40 -10.03
CA PRO A 63 -0.63 -12.13 -11.13
C PRO A 63 -1.65 -13.24 -11.37
N GLN A 64 -1.27 -14.50 -11.19
CA GLN A 64 -2.17 -15.65 -11.36
C GLN A 64 -3.27 -15.73 -10.29
N MET A 65 -3.09 -15.07 -9.14
CA MET A 65 -4.08 -15.03 -8.05
C MET A 65 -5.07 -13.87 -8.23
N GLN A 66 -4.68 -12.78 -8.91
CA GLN A 66 -5.54 -11.60 -9.03
C GLN A 66 -6.89 -11.85 -9.73
N PRO A 67 -6.99 -12.68 -10.79
CA PRO A 67 -8.27 -12.97 -11.43
C PRO A 67 -9.28 -13.73 -10.56
N VAL A 68 -8.80 -14.48 -9.56
CA VAL A 68 -9.63 -15.31 -8.65
C VAL A 68 -9.79 -14.68 -7.26
N GLY A 69 -8.90 -13.76 -6.90
CA GLY A 69 -8.85 -13.11 -5.59
C GLY A 69 -8.14 -13.92 -4.51
N GLY A 70 -7.76 -13.22 -3.45
CA GLY A 70 -7.11 -13.78 -2.27
C GLY A 70 -8.04 -14.02 -1.08
N GLU A 71 -7.50 -14.65 -0.05
CA GLU A 71 -8.17 -14.85 1.23
C GLU A 71 -7.57 -13.95 2.30
N ALA A 72 -8.42 -13.17 2.97
CA ALA A 72 -8.05 -12.27 4.04
C ALA A 72 -8.64 -12.68 5.40
N VAL A 73 -8.08 -12.11 6.47
CA VAL A 73 -8.65 -12.21 7.82
C VAL A 73 -8.67 -10.86 8.50
N VAL A 74 -9.70 -10.59 9.30
CA VAL A 74 -9.66 -9.48 10.27
C VAL A 74 -8.85 -9.95 11.48
N THR A 75 -7.77 -9.25 11.80
CA THR A 75 -6.85 -9.72 12.86
C THR A 75 -7.50 -9.64 14.24
N ARG A 76 -7.27 -10.66 15.06
CA ARG A 76 -7.79 -10.75 16.45
C ARG A 76 -6.68 -10.84 17.52
N THR A 77 -5.44 -11.10 17.14
CA THR A 77 -4.29 -11.20 18.04
C THR A 77 -3.42 -9.95 18.03
N VAL A 78 -3.59 -9.10 17.02
CA VAL A 78 -2.84 -7.86 16.82
C VAL A 78 -3.76 -6.78 16.26
N ARG A 79 -3.44 -5.54 16.58
CA ARG A 79 -4.05 -4.32 16.04
C ARG A 79 -2.96 -3.41 15.52
N ARG A 80 -3.32 -2.44 14.68
CA ARG A 80 -2.39 -1.46 14.13
C ARG A 80 -1.82 -0.59 15.24
N ILE A 81 -0.54 -0.23 15.13
CA ILE A 81 0.09 0.78 16.00
C ILE A 81 -0.69 2.09 15.84
N PRO A 82 -1.19 2.69 16.95
CA PRO A 82 -2.00 3.89 16.86
C PRO A 82 -1.17 5.12 16.46
N PRO A 83 -1.75 6.13 15.81
CA PRO A 83 -1.04 7.35 15.41
C PRO A 83 -0.34 8.10 16.54
N GLY A 84 -0.85 7.99 17.78
CA GLY A 84 -0.23 8.58 18.96
C GLY A 84 1.08 7.90 19.40
N ALA A 85 1.41 6.73 18.85
CA ALA A 85 2.66 6.03 19.08
C ALA A 85 3.62 6.18 17.89
N ILE A 86 3.16 5.84 16.68
CA ILE A 86 3.89 6.05 15.43
C ILE A 86 2.88 6.56 14.42
N ASP A 87 3.15 7.74 13.85
CA ASP A 87 2.33 8.31 12.78
C ASP A 87 2.38 7.40 11.53
N PRO A 88 1.27 6.75 11.14
CA PRO A 88 1.26 5.82 10.01
C PRO A 88 1.36 6.53 8.65
N THR A 89 1.15 7.85 8.59
CA THR A 89 1.35 8.63 7.36
C THR A 89 2.85 8.73 7.01
N ILE A 90 3.72 8.59 8.02
CA ILE A 90 5.17 8.46 7.83
C ILE A 90 5.46 6.99 7.50
N LYS A 91 5.59 6.70 6.20
CA LYS A 91 5.97 5.36 5.72
C LYS A 91 7.28 4.91 6.37
N ASN A 92 7.22 3.83 7.13
CA ASN A 92 8.35 3.34 7.92
C ASN A 92 8.48 1.81 7.84
N LEU A 93 9.58 1.30 8.41
CA LEU A 93 9.93 -0.12 8.42
C LEU A 93 9.77 -0.78 9.80
N GLN A 94 9.09 -0.14 10.75
CA GLN A 94 8.85 -0.69 12.10
C GLN A 94 7.62 -1.60 12.10
N TRP A 95 7.70 -2.71 11.37
CA TRP A 95 6.57 -3.57 11.00
C TRP A 95 6.15 -4.59 12.08
N GLY A 96 6.37 -4.32 13.36
CA GLY A 96 6.13 -5.32 14.41
C GLY A 96 4.67 -5.84 14.45
N ASP A 97 3.70 -4.96 14.26
CA ASP A 97 2.28 -5.28 14.15
C ASP A 97 1.91 -5.92 12.81
N LEU A 98 2.43 -5.39 11.70
CA LEU A 98 2.20 -5.92 10.35
C LEU A 98 2.72 -7.35 10.20
N ILE A 99 3.92 -7.65 10.70
CA ILE A 99 4.48 -9.01 10.69
C ILE A 99 3.66 -9.96 11.57
N ARG A 100 3.22 -9.52 12.77
CA ARG A 100 2.31 -10.32 13.60
C ARG A 100 0.99 -10.60 12.90
N GLY A 101 0.48 -9.64 12.11
CA GLY A 101 -0.71 -9.84 11.29
C GLY A 101 -0.50 -10.92 10.23
N LEU A 102 0.64 -10.91 9.54
CA LEU A 102 0.98 -11.92 8.53
C LEU A 102 1.04 -13.33 9.16
N LEU A 103 1.67 -13.44 10.33
CA LEU A 103 1.73 -14.71 11.07
C LEU A 103 0.33 -15.18 11.48
N GLU A 104 -0.53 -14.28 11.97
CA GLU A 104 -1.91 -14.65 12.31
C GLU A 104 -2.71 -15.10 11.08
N ALA A 105 -2.58 -14.41 9.94
CA ALA A 105 -3.24 -14.81 8.70
C ALA A 105 -2.79 -16.21 8.28
N GLN A 106 -1.48 -16.48 8.32
CA GLN A 106 -0.91 -17.79 8.04
C GLN A 106 -1.46 -18.88 8.99
N ASP A 107 -1.48 -18.63 10.29
CA ASP A 107 -2.02 -19.56 11.30
C ASP A 107 -3.52 -19.87 11.08
N ARG A 108 -4.24 -18.95 10.42
CA ARG A 108 -5.66 -19.07 10.08
C ARG A 108 -5.90 -19.54 8.65
N GLY A 109 -4.86 -19.95 7.91
CA GLY A 109 -4.97 -20.47 6.55
C GLY A 109 -5.25 -19.39 5.47
N SER A 110 -4.95 -18.13 5.77
CA SER A 110 -5.16 -16.95 4.93
C SER A 110 -3.82 -16.28 4.58
N GLN A 111 -3.81 -15.34 3.63
CA GLN A 111 -2.60 -14.61 3.24
C GLN A 111 -2.59 -13.14 3.68
N TYR A 112 -3.77 -12.52 3.83
CA TYR A 112 -3.87 -11.06 3.95
C TYR A 112 -4.51 -10.63 5.28
N PRO A 113 -3.72 -10.09 6.24
CA PRO A 113 -4.27 -9.54 7.47
C PRO A 113 -4.86 -8.14 7.30
N PHE A 114 -6.08 -7.94 7.80
CA PHE A 114 -6.70 -6.63 7.96
C PHE A 114 -6.60 -6.21 9.41
N LEU A 115 -5.75 -5.22 9.70
CA LEU A 115 -5.55 -4.76 11.07
C LEU A 115 -6.64 -3.77 11.45
N THR A 116 -7.12 -3.88 12.69
CA THR A 116 -8.03 -2.91 13.29
C THR A 116 -7.27 -1.82 14.04
N ASP A 117 -7.94 -0.71 14.33
CA ASP A 117 -7.43 0.34 15.24
C ASP A 117 -7.52 -0.06 16.72
N GLY A 118 -8.28 -1.13 17.02
CA GLY A 118 -8.59 -1.56 18.38
C GLY A 118 -9.86 -0.96 18.97
N ASP A 119 -10.55 -0.10 18.23
CA ASP A 119 -11.77 0.62 18.58
C ASP A 119 -12.92 0.33 17.61
N GLY A 120 -12.85 -0.82 16.94
CA GLY A 120 -13.91 -1.35 16.07
C GLY A 120 -13.81 -0.98 14.59
N ASN A 121 -12.76 -0.26 14.16
CA ASN A 121 -12.58 0.12 12.76
C ASN A 121 -11.42 -0.61 12.09
N ILE A 122 -11.52 -0.76 10.78
CA ILE A 122 -10.45 -1.25 9.90
C ILE A 122 -9.47 -0.11 9.62
N THR A 123 -8.19 -0.46 9.58
CA THR A 123 -7.10 0.43 9.17
C THR A 123 -6.54 -0.02 7.81
N GLU A 124 -5.37 -0.64 7.82
CA GLU A 124 -4.62 -1.15 6.67
C GLU A 124 -4.12 -2.57 6.95
N GLY A 125 -3.44 -3.18 5.98
CA GLY A 125 -2.78 -4.46 6.15
C GLY A 125 -1.28 -4.38 5.96
N ALA A 126 -0.63 -5.54 5.87
CA ALA A 126 0.82 -5.65 5.74
C ALA A 126 1.33 -5.21 4.36
N GLY A 127 1.47 -3.89 4.18
CA GLY A 127 2.01 -3.27 2.96
C GLY A 127 0.97 -2.79 1.95
N TYR A 128 -0.30 -2.66 2.32
CA TYR A 128 -1.39 -2.24 1.43
C TYR A 128 -2.51 -1.53 2.18
N ASN A 129 -3.22 -0.63 1.50
CA ASN A 129 -4.50 -0.10 1.96
C ASN A 129 -5.64 -1.05 1.58
N ILE A 130 -6.77 -0.96 2.30
CA ILE A 130 -7.94 -1.80 2.09
C ILE A 130 -9.09 -0.91 1.57
N VAL A 131 -9.80 -1.40 0.55
CA VAL A 131 -10.98 -0.74 -0.01
C VAL A 131 -12.13 -1.72 -0.05
N PHE A 132 -13.29 -1.27 0.41
CA PHE A 132 -14.54 -2.01 0.38
C PHE A 132 -15.46 -1.37 -0.66
N VAL A 133 -16.24 -2.19 -1.35
CA VAL A 133 -17.31 -1.75 -2.23
C VAL A 133 -18.63 -2.10 -1.56
N LYS A 134 -19.52 -1.11 -1.43
CA LYS A 134 -20.88 -1.34 -0.92
C LYS A 134 -21.87 -0.44 -1.65
N ASP A 135 -22.93 -1.03 -2.19
CA ASP A 135 -24.01 -0.34 -2.89
C ASP A 135 -23.50 0.62 -3.98
N GLY A 136 -22.46 0.18 -4.71
CA GLY A 136 -21.85 0.92 -5.80
C GLY A 136 -20.86 2.02 -5.40
N ALA A 137 -20.57 2.19 -4.11
CA ALA A 137 -19.59 3.18 -3.61
C ALA A 137 -18.36 2.52 -2.98
N LEU A 138 -17.23 3.24 -2.98
CA LEU A 138 -15.99 2.83 -2.33
C LEU A 138 -15.91 3.36 -0.91
N TYR A 139 -15.40 2.55 0.02
CA TYR A 139 -15.13 2.91 1.41
C TYR A 139 -13.68 2.53 1.74
N THR A 140 -12.93 3.44 2.34
CA THR A 140 -11.56 3.18 2.78
C THR A 140 -11.20 4.05 3.98
N ALA A 141 -10.34 3.53 4.86
CA ALA A 141 -10.01 4.18 6.12
C ALA A 141 -9.34 5.55 5.91
N LYS A 142 -9.88 6.58 6.57
CA LYS A 142 -9.31 7.93 6.56
C LYS A 142 -8.06 8.07 7.41
N LYS A 143 -8.06 7.48 8.60
CA LYS A 143 -7.03 7.64 9.63
C LYS A 143 -6.42 6.29 10.01
N GLY A 144 -5.30 6.32 10.72
CA GLY A 144 -4.63 5.09 11.18
C GLY A 144 -3.92 4.32 10.07
N VAL A 145 -3.71 4.93 8.91
CA VAL A 145 -3.18 4.27 7.70
C VAL A 145 -2.20 5.18 6.96
N LEU A 146 -1.38 4.58 6.09
CA LEU A 146 -0.61 5.31 5.10
C LEU A 146 -1.54 5.91 4.04
N GLU A 147 -1.27 7.15 3.62
CA GLU A 147 -1.91 7.78 2.47
C GLU A 147 -1.29 7.26 1.17
N GLY A 148 -1.61 6.00 0.83
CA GLY A 148 -0.98 5.29 -0.29
C GLY A 148 -1.22 5.96 -1.65
N ILE A 149 -0.16 6.03 -2.47
CA ILE A 149 -0.26 6.57 -3.83
C ILE A 149 -1.17 5.72 -4.72
N THR A 150 -1.14 4.39 -4.59
CA THR A 150 -2.09 3.50 -5.30
C THR A 150 -3.53 3.80 -4.87
N ARG A 151 -3.77 4.10 -3.60
CA ARG A 151 -5.09 4.51 -3.09
C ARG A 151 -5.53 5.85 -3.69
N GLN A 152 -4.61 6.81 -3.85
CA GLN A 152 -4.89 8.04 -4.58
C GLN A 152 -5.26 7.75 -6.05
N SER A 153 -4.54 6.85 -6.73
CA SER A 153 -4.89 6.44 -8.09
C SER A 153 -6.27 5.77 -8.18
N VAL A 154 -6.66 4.99 -7.17
CA VAL A 154 -8.03 4.44 -7.06
C VAL A 154 -9.06 5.58 -7.03
N PHE A 155 -8.79 6.66 -6.28
CA PHE A 155 -9.70 7.82 -6.23
C PHE A 155 -9.79 8.53 -7.59
N ASP A 156 -8.67 8.70 -8.29
CA ASP A 156 -8.65 9.31 -9.62
C ASP A 156 -9.45 8.47 -10.64
N VAL A 157 -9.39 7.14 -10.55
CA VAL A 157 -10.19 6.24 -11.41
C VAL A 157 -11.67 6.31 -11.02
N ALA A 158 -11.97 6.26 -9.72
CA ALA A 158 -13.34 6.35 -9.20
C ALA A 158 -14.02 7.67 -9.61
N GLU A 159 -13.31 8.80 -9.51
CA GLU A 159 -13.80 10.11 -9.93
C GLU A 159 -14.17 10.13 -11.42
N LYS A 160 -13.29 9.63 -12.29
CA LYS A 160 -13.55 9.51 -13.74
C LYS A 160 -14.77 8.62 -14.03
N ALA A 161 -14.94 7.55 -13.26
CA ALA A 161 -16.07 6.64 -13.36
C ALA A 161 -17.33 7.12 -12.64
N LYS A 162 -17.29 8.29 -11.98
CA LYS A 162 -18.37 8.86 -11.16
C LYS A 162 -18.82 7.94 -10.02
N ILE A 163 -17.88 7.19 -9.45
CA ILE A 163 -18.08 6.35 -8.28
C ILE A 163 -17.77 7.19 -7.03
N LEU A 164 -18.70 7.18 -6.06
CA LEU A 164 -18.49 7.87 -4.79
C LEU A 164 -17.41 7.18 -3.96
N VAL A 165 -16.57 7.98 -3.32
CA VAL A 165 -15.52 7.50 -2.41
C VAL A 165 -15.77 8.10 -1.03
N TYR A 166 -16.01 7.23 -0.05
CA TYR A 166 -16.12 7.58 1.36
C TYR A 166 -14.78 7.32 2.04
N LEU A 167 -14.06 8.41 2.30
CA LEU A 167 -12.86 8.42 3.11
C LEU A 167 -13.26 8.77 4.55
N ASP A 168 -13.56 7.75 5.35
CA ASP A 168 -14.07 7.88 6.72
C ASP A 168 -13.52 6.78 7.64
N ASP A 169 -13.95 6.76 8.90
CA ASP A 169 -13.76 5.60 9.78
C ASP A 169 -14.60 4.43 9.22
N VAL A 170 -13.97 3.26 9.05
CA VAL A 170 -14.60 2.09 8.41
C VAL A 170 -14.84 1.02 9.47
N PRO A 171 -16.08 0.82 9.96
CA PRO A 171 -16.37 -0.22 10.93
C PRO A 171 -15.96 -1.61 10.40
N ALA A 172 -15.38 -2.44 11.26
CA ALA A 172 -15.01 -3.82 10.91
C ALA A 172 -16.21 -4.66 10.42
N SER A 173 -17.42 -4.32 10.88
CA SER A 173 -18.66 -4.94 10.38
C SER A 173 -18.89 -4.72 8.87
N LEU A 174 -18.41 -3.61 8.29
CA LEU A 174 -18.53 -3.36 6.85
C LEU A 174 -17.82 -4.45 6.03
N ALA A 175 -16.67 -4.94 6.49
CA ALA A 175 -15.92 -5.98 5.78
C ALA A 175 -16.75 -7.24 5.51
N TYR A 176 -17.64 -7.60 6.45
CA TYR A 176 -18.48 -8.78 6.35
C TYR A 176 -19.69 -8.58 5.43
N VAL A 177 -20.21 -7.35 5.31
CA VAL A 177 -21.40 -7.03 4.49
C VAL A 177 -21.10 -6.33 3.17
N ALA A 178 -19.83 -6.00 2.90
CA ALA A 178 -19.36 -5.43 1.64
C ALA A 178 -19.68 -6.35 0.45
N ASP A 179 -19.95 -5.77 -0.70
CA ASP A 179 -20.26 -6.49 -1.93
C ASP A 179 -18.96 -6.94 -2.63
N GLU A 180 -17.91 -6.11 -2.57
CA GLU A 180 -16.57 -6.45 -3.07
C GLU A 180 -15.49 -5.92 -2.11
N ILE A 181 -14.30 -6.52 -2.14
CA ILE A 181 -13.15 -6.08 -1.35
C ILE A 181 -11.91 -6.15 -2.24
N PHE A 182 -11.06 -5.13 -2.18
CA PHE A 182 -9.74 -5.20 -2.79
C PHE A 182 -8.69 -4.43 -1.98
N LEU A 183 -7.44 -4.85 -2.13
CA LEU A 183 -6.28 -4.18 -1.57
C LEU A 183 -5.63 -3.33 -2.65
N CYS A 184 -4.93 -2.28 -2.23
CA CYS A 184 -4.15 -1.46 -3.16
C CYS A 184 -2.76 -1.13 -2.60
N THR A 185 -1.73 -1.33 -3.42
CA THR A 185 -0.32 -1.02 -3.11
C THR A 185 0.53 -0.91 -4.37
N THR A 186 1.65 -0.20 -4.27
CA THR A 186 2.61 -0.05 -5.39
C THR A 186 3.19 -1.39 -5.81
N ALA A 187 3.40 -2.33 -4.87
CA ALA A 187 3.94 -3.66 -5.11
C ALA A 187 2.83 -4.70 -5.36
N GLY A 188 2.09 -4.56 -6.44
CA GLY A 188 1.02 -5.50 -6.82
C GLY A 188 -0.20 -4.85 -7.48
N GLY A 189 -0.37 -3.52 -7.35
CA GLY A 189 -1.48 -2.78 -7.93
C GLY A 189 -2.77 -2.99 -7.15
N ILE A 190 -3.83 -3.39 -7.87
CA ILE A 190 -5.17 -3.66 -7.32
C ILE A 190 -5.30 -5.18 -7.13
N MET A 191 -5.62 -5.61 -5.91
CA MET A 191 -5.54 -7.02 -5.50
C MET A 191 -6.88 -7.47 -4.89
N PRO A 192 -7.73 -8.19 -5.62
CA PRO A 192 -9.07 -8.56 -5.16
C PRO A 192 -9.06 -9.53 -3.97
N ILE A 193 -10.03 -9.42 -3.07
CA ILE A 193 -10.25 -10.35 -1.95
C ILE A 193 -11.64 -10.97 -2.10
N THR A 194 -11.67 -12.29 -2.27
CA THR A 194 -12.88 -13.07 -2.55
C THR A 194 -13.25 -14.01 -1.40
N LYS A 195 -12.43 -14.04 -0.34
CA LYS A 195 -12.71 -14.79 0.89
C LYS A 195 -12.25 -13.99 2.11
N LEU A 196 -13.08 -13.91 3.15
CA LEU A 196 -12.78 -13.21 4.39
C LEU A 196 -13.12 -14.12 5.58
N ASP A 197 -12.16 -14.33 6.49
CA ASP A 197 -12.35 -15.16 7.70
C ASP A 197 -12.89 -16.57 7.41
N GLY A 198 -12.52 -17.16 6.27
CA GLY A 198 -13.01 -18.49 5.87
C GLY A 198 -14.28 -18.45 5.01
N GLU A 199 -14.98 -17.32 4.96
CA GLU A 199 -16.27 -17.16 4.26
C GLU A 199 -16.10 -16.53 2.88
N SER A 200 -16.84 -17.06 1.89
CA SER A 200 -16.79 -16.53 0.53
C SER A 200 -17.45 -15.16 0.42
N LYS A 201 -16.80 -14.25 -0.31
CA LYS A 201 -17.33 -12.96 -0.77
C LYS A 201 -17.81 -13.01 -2.22
N GLY A 202 -17.80 -14.19 -2.84
CA GLY A 202 -18.11 -14.39 -4.26
C GLY A 202 -16.89 -14.19 -5.16
N GLU A 203 -17.15 -14.01 -6.45
CA GLU A 203 -16.12 -13.79 -7.47
C GLU A 203 -15.61 -12.35 -7.47
N VAL A 204 -14.51 -12.09 -8.16
CA VAL A 204 -14.01 -10.72 -8.39
C VAL A 204 -15.09 -9.88 -9.08
N GLY A 205 -15.57 -8.84 -8.38
CA GLY A 205 -16.70 -8.04 -8.80
C GLY A 205 -16.38 -6.98 -9.87
N PRO A 206 -17.43 -6.37 -10.46
CA PRO A 206 -17.29 -5.44 -11.57
C PRO A 206 -16.60 -4.12 -11.21
N ILE A 207 -16.81 -3.57 -10.00
CA ILE A 207 -16.17 -2.31 -9.61
C ILE A 207 -14.68 -2.53 -9.39
N THR A 208 -14.30 -3.65 -8.77
CA THR A 208 -12.89 -4.02 -8.62
C THR A 208 -12.19 -4.15 -9.97
N LYS A 209 -12.82 -4.78 -10.97
CA LYS A 209 -12.29 -4.89 -12.34
C LYS A 209 -12.12 -3.53 -13.01
N LEU A 210 -13.14 -2.67 -12.91
CA LEU A 210 -13.08 -1.30 -13.44
C LEU A 210 -11.93 -0.51 -12.84
N ILE A 211 -11.74 -0.60 -11.52
CA ILE A 211 -10.64 0.07 -10.81
C ILE A 211 -9.29 -0.53 -11.23
N TRP A 212 -9.19 -1.85 -11.38
CA TRP A 212 -8.00 -2.55 -11.84
C TRP A 212 -7.59 -2.09 -13.25
N ASP A 213 -8.52 -2.07 -14.21
CA ASP A 213 -8.29 -1.65 -15.60
C ASP A 213 -7.86 -0.18 -15.64
N GLY A 214 -8.57 0.70 -14.93
CA GLY A 214 -8.25 2.12 -14.86
C GLY A 214 -6.88 2.38 -14.25
N TYR A 215 -6.51 1.67 -13.19
CA TYR A 215 -5.20 1.79 -12.54
C TYR A 215 -4.06 1.43 -13.50
N TRP A 216 -4.14 0.29 -14.18
CA TRP A 216 -3.09 -0.11 -15.13
C TRP A 216 -3.05 0.77 -16.38
N ALA A 217 -4.19 1.28 -16.85
CA ALA A 217 -4.22 2.26 -17.94
C ALA A 217 -3.44 3.54 -17.59
N MET A 218 -3.46 3.98 -16.33
CA MET A 218 -2.68 5.16 -15.88
C MET A 218 -1.16 4.97 -16.04
N HIS A 219 -0.64 3.73 -16.07
CA HIS A 219 0.78 3.45 -16.26
C HIS A 219 1.28 3.73 -17.68
N TYR A 220 0.37 4.03 -18.62
CA TYR A 220 0.68 4.42 -19.98
C TYR A 220 0.29 5.88 -20.28
N ASP A 221 -0.22 6.59 -19.28
CA ASP A 221 -0.63 7.98 -19.42
C ASP A 221 0.51 8.92 -19.00
N PRO A 222 1.00 9.80 -19.90
CA PRO A 222 2.13 10.68 -19.62
C PRO A 222 1.85 11.74 -18.55
N ARG A 223 0.59 11.92 -18.13
CA ARG A 223 0.25 12.78 -16.98
C ARG A 223 0.75 12.21 -15.66
N TYR A 224 0.87 10.89 -15.57
CA TYR A 224 1.26 10.18 -14.35
C TYR A 224 2.62 9.49 -14.46
N THR A 225 3.22 9.47 -15.66
CA THR A 225 4.40 8.65 -15.93
C THR A 225 5.50 9.41 -16.65
N THR A 226 6.74 9.00 -16.41
CA THR A 226 7.93 9.47 -17.13
C THR A 226 8.58 8.28 -17.80
N LYS A 227 8.81 8.38 -19.11
CA LYS A 227 9.45 7.31 -19.89
C LYS A 227 10.96 7.28 -19.59
N ILE A 228 11.46 6.11 -19.19
CA ILE A 228 12.89 5.88 -18.97
C ILE A 228 13.55 5.50 -20.30
N SER A 229 14.64 6.20 -20.63
CA SER A 229 15.56 5.80 -21.70
C SER A 229 16.59 4.85 -21.11
N TYR A 230 16.77 3.69 -21.74
CA TYR A 230 17.69 2.67 -21.26
C TYR A 230 18.99 2.71 -22.05
N GLU A 231 20.10 2.61 -21.33
CA GLU A 231 21.42 2.40 -21.92
C GLU A 231 21.45 1.04 -22.65
N PRO A 232 22.13 0.94 -23.80
CA PRO A 232 22.25 -0.29 -24.57
C PRO A 232 23.04 -1.40 -23.86
#